data_AF-A0A2M7WC50-F1
#
_entry.id   AF-A0A2M7WC50-F1
#
_cell.length_a   1.000
_cell.length_b   1.000
_cell.length_c   1.000
_cell.angle_alpha   90.00
_cell.angle_beta   90.00
_cell.angle_gamma   90.00
#
_symmetry.space_group_name_H-M   'P 1'
#
loop_
_entity.id
_entity.type
_entity.pdbx_description
1 polymer ?
#
loop_
_entity_poly.entity_id
_entity_poly.type
_entity_poly.pdbx_seq_one_letter_code
_entity_poly.pdbx_strand_id
1 'polypeptide(L)'
;MLIDIGNLNEAQTGEALEGIYKAITSPPEAAAAAPHHDPVFRDVIEDYDSWGRRFLEVVFADVIAAISGRGVTSSRGLLAKAMGWTRWSDREMEEIEAELSAPSTYYTIEDWMKVVDLVIHRHLPRSVIMERAEMEAVRGVLLGELKASIEAGDTPPPTVAKMGVLVGGIPATLESAQKVGIIARGRIDAMTRGRIAAILFAKERAAESIRELGENARSAVKQMVIAHQEAAGRGDPAATIWALQSEMQDRLAILNRDWRRVAVTETGRNINEGFISTLQPGTKVKRIEAYIGVCPFCQSLNNRVFTVVSPSEPRKDGETQVWAGKTNVGRYAAPNQRVGGQLIPRSKDEMWWAAAGVQHPHCRGAWVLVPGTPVGADPEFVRWAKERLSGGGGVATHGD
;
A
#
# COMPACT_ATOMS: atom_id res chain seq x y z
N MET A 1 20.80 21.84 7.42
CA MET A 1 19.93 21.94 8.61
C MET A 1 20.76 21.49 9.81
N LEU A 2 20.97 22.36 10.79
CA LEU A 2 21.64 22.00 12.05
C LEU A 2 20.52 21.87 13.09
N ILE A 3 20.20 20.64 13.51
CA ILE A 3 19.25 20.38 14.60
C ILE A 3 20.09 20.11 15.85
N ASP A 4 19.93 20.94 16.87
CA ASP A 4 20.53 20.69 18.18
C ASP A 4 19.67 19.70 18.98
N ILE A 5 20.19 18.48 19.12
CA ILE A 5 19.62 17.40 19.93
C ILE A 5 20.43 17.13 21.20
N GLY A 6 21.32 18.06 21.58
CA GLY A 6 22.25 17.92 22.72
C GLY A 6 21.53 17.78 24.06
N ASN A 7 20.42 18.51 24.23
CA ASN A 7 19.63 18.54 25.47
C ASN A 7 18.59 17.41 25.58
N LEU A 8 18.47 16.56 24.56
CA LEU A 8 17.54 15.44 24.58
C LEU A 8 18.11 14.29 25.41
N ASN A 9 17.25 13.61 26.17
CA ASN A 9 17.62 12.36 26.81
C ASN A 9 17.85 11.24 25.76
N GLU A 10 18.24 10.05 26.20
CA GLU A 10 18.57 8.94 25.29
C GLU A 10 17.39 8.52 24.40
N ALA A 11 16.21 8.34 25.00
CA ALA A 11 15.00 7.95 24.27
C ALA A 11 14.61 9.03 23.24
N GLN A 12 14.56 10.29 23.67
CA GLN A 12 14.25 11.43 22.81
C GLN A 12 15.28 11.62 21.69
N THR A 13 16.57 11.42 21.98
CA THR A 13 17.63 11.44 20.96
C THR A 13 17.40 10.33 19.94
N GLY A 14 17.08 9.12 20.40
CA GLY A 14 16.78 7.99 19.54
C GLY A 14 15.59 8.27 18.61
N GLU A 15 14.48 8.75 19.15
CA GLU A 15 13.28 9.13 18.39
C GLU A 15 13.57 10.27 17.39
N ALA A 16 14.31 11.30 17.81
CA ALA A 16 14.68 12.41 16.95
C ALA A 16 15.56 11.96 15.79
N LEU A 17 16.61 11.17 16.07
CA LEU A 17 17.47 10.61 15.03
C LEU A 17 16.67 9.73 14.07
N GLU A 18 15.83 8.84 14.59
CA GLU A 18 15.01 7.97 13.76
C GLU A 18 14.04 8.76 12.88
N GLY A 19 13.40 9.81 13.42
CA GLY A 19 12.55 10.72 12.67
C GLY A 19 13.31 11.45 11.56
N ILE A 20 14.52 11.94 11.84
CA ILE A 20 15.38 12.61 10.86
C ILE A 20 15.76 11.64 9.74
N TYR A 21 16.23 10.43 10.06
CA TYR A 21 16.65 9.45 9.06
C TYR A 21 15.47 8.97 8.20
N LYS A 22 14.28 8.75 8.80
CA LYS A 22 13.04 8.43 8.06
C LYS A 22 12.55 9.58 7.18
N ALA A 23 12.73 10.83 7.63
CA ALA A 23 12.36 12.00 6.83
C ALA A 23 13.29 12.16 5.62
N ILE A 24 14.60 11.94 5.78
CA ILE A 24 15.58 11.96 4.68
C ILE A 24 15.28 10.86 3.65
N THR A 25 14.71 9.73 4.08
CA THR A 25 14.34 8.66 3.15
C THR A 25 13.00 8.88 2.45
N SER A 26 12.31 9.99 2.72
CA SER A 26 11.06 10.33 2.03
C SER A 26 11.34 10.98 0.67
N PRO A 27 10.76 10.48 -0.43
CA PRO A 27 10.97 11.06 -1.76
C PRO A 27 10.38 12.48 -1.87
N PRO A 28 10.90 13.32 -2.79
CA PRO A 28 10.28 14.59 -3.13
C PRO A 28 8.83 14.42 -3.59
N GLU A 29 7.99 15.43 -3.36
CA GLU A 29 6.54 15.34 -3.61
C GLU A 29 6.18 15.04 -5.09
N ALA A 30 6.93 15.59 -6.04
CA ALA A 30 6.72 15.29 -7.47
C ALA A 30 6.98 13.81 -7.80
N ALA A 31 7.97 13.19 -7.14
CA ALA A 31 8.21 11.75 -7.26
C ALA A 31 7.11 10.93 -6.56
N ALA A 32 6.43 11.53 -5.57
CA ALA A 32 5.38 10.87 -4.83
C ALA A 32 4.15 10.53 -5.67
N ALA A 33 3.82 11.41 -6.61
CA ALA A 33 2.68 11.29 -7.51
C ALA A 33 2.90 10.39 -8.73
N ALA A 34 4.15 10.02 -9.03
CA ALA A 34 4.45 9.24 -10.23
C ALA A 34 3.72 7.87 -10.22
N PRO A 35 3.34 7.30 -11.37
CA PRO A 35 2.89 5.90 -11.45
C PRO A 35 4.01 4.92 -11.10
N HIS A 36 3.66 3.71 -10.65
CA HIS A 36 4.67 2.66 -10.45
C HIS A 36 5.32 2.28 -11.79
N HIS A 37 6.62 1.95 -11.76
CA HIS A 37 7.39 1.67 -12.97
C HIS A 37 7.10 0.28 -13.55
N ASP A 38 6.91 -0.74 -12.68
CA ASP A 38 6.43 -2.05 -13.07
C ASP A 38 4.91 -2.00 -13.39
N PRO A 39 4.48 -2.33 -14.63
CA PRO A 39 3.07 -2.34 -15.02
C PRO A 39 2.17 -3.22 -14.15
N VAL A 40 2.70 -4.34 -13.63
CA VAL A 40 1.95 -5.28 -12.78
C VAL A 40 1.54 -4.59 -11.48
N PHE A 41 2.48 -3.87 -10.87
CA PHE A 41 2.25 -3.11 -9.65
C PHE A 41 1.37 -1.90 -9.94
N ARG A 42 1.68 -1.18 -11.03
CA ARG A 42 1.03 0.08 -11.38
C ARG A 42 -0.47 -0.06 -11.44
N ASP A 43 -0.99 -1.00 -12.22
CA ASP A 43 -2.42 -1.03 -12.51
C ASP A 43 -3.26 -1.33 -11.25
N VAL A 44 -2.75 -2.15 -10.33
CA VAL A 44 -3.41 -2.40 -9.02
C VAL A 44 -3.25 -1.21 -8.07
N ILE A 45 -2.07 -0.60 -8.01
CA ILE A 45 -1.84 0.61 -7.20
C ILE A 45 -2.76 1.74 -7.66
N GLU A 46 -2.91 1.95 -8.98
CA GLU A 46 -3.78 3.01 -9.52
C GLU A 46 -5.26 2.73 -9.28
N ASP A 47 -5.71 1.47 -9.35
CA ASP A 47 -7.08 1.09 -8.96
C ASP A 47 -7.32 1.40 -7.48
N TYR A 48 -6.37 1.03 -6.63
CA TYR A 48 -6.46 1.24 -5.18
C TYR A 48 -6.43 2.73 -4.80
N ASP A 49 -5.50 3.49 -5.39
CA ASP A 49 -5.43 4.95 -5.26
C ASP A 49 -6.73 5.63 -5.73
N SER A 50 -7.20 5.29 -6.93
CA SER A 50 -8.42 5.88 -7.50
C SER A 50 -9.66 5.67 -6.63
N TRP A 51 -9.79 4.48 -6.03
CA TRP A 51 -10.90 4.18 -5.13
C TRP A 51 -10.91 5.08 -3.89
N GLY A 52 -9.78 5.21 -3.18
CA GLY A 52 -9.75 6.01 -1.96
C GLY A 52 -9.86 7.51 -2.22
N ARG A 53 -9.35 8.01 -3.36
CA ARG A 53 -9.59 9.40 -3.77
C ARG A 53 -11.08 9.69 -3.96
N ARG A 54 -11.79 8.82 -4.70
CA ARG A 54 -13.25 8.96 -4.88
C ARG A 54 -13.99 8.91 -3.55
N PHE A 55 -13.57 8.02 -2.65
CA PHE A 55 -14.13 7.94 -1.30
C PHE A 55 -13.97 9.28 -0.56
N LEU A 56 -12.75 9.83 -0.51
CA LEU A 56 -12.48 11.09 0.18
C LEU A 56 -13.24 12.27 -0.47
N GLU A 57 -13.28 12.32 -1.81
CA GLU A 57 -14.04 13.33 -2.56
C GLU A 57 -15.53 13.30 -2.20
N VAL A 58 -16.14 12.11 -2.16
CA VAL A 58 -17.57 11.94 -1.84
C VAL A 58 -17.87 12.32 -0.39
N VAL A 59 -17.03 11.91 0.57
CA VAL A 59 -17.18 12.30 1.98
C VAL A 59 -17.18 13.82 2.14
N PHE A 60 -16.21 14.49 1.52
CA PHE A 60 -16.07 15.94 1.62
C PHE A 60 -17.24 16.66 0.93
N ALA A 61 -17.66 16.18 -0.23
CA ALA A 61 -18.82 16.71 -0.94
C ALA A 61 -20.12 16.59 -0.12
N ASP A 62 -20.36 15.44 0.51
CA ASP A 62 -21.56 15.20 1.31
C ASP A 62 -21.60 16.05 2.59
N VAL A 63 -20.45 16.27 3.24
CA VAL A 63 -20.37 17.18 4.39
C VAL A 63 -20.66 18.62 3.98
N ILE A 64 -20.07 19.10 2.88
CA ILE A 64 -20.37 20.43 2.35
C ILE A 64 -21.84 20.56 1.95
N ALA A 65 -22.42 19.53 1.34
CA ALA A 65 -23.84 19.51 0.98
C ALA A 65 -24.75 19.62 2.22
N ALA A 66 -24.45 18.86 3.28
CA ALA A 66 -25.16 18.92 4.55
C ALA A 66 -25.08 20.32 5.19
N ILE A 67 -23.88 20.91 5.25
CA ILE A 67 -23.68 22.26 5.82
C ILE A 67 -24.37 23.33 4.98
N SER A 68 -24.40 23.17 3.65
CA SER A 68 -25.12 24.06 2.74
C SER A 68 -26.66 23.94 2.81
N GLY A 69 -27.20 23.07 3.68
CA GLY A 69 -28.65 22.82 3.77
C GLY A 69 -29.22 22.06 2.57
N ARG A 70 -28.38 21.45 1.72
CA ARG A 70 -28.80 20.69 0.52
C ARG A 70 -29.14 19.22 0.83
N GLY A 71 -29.14 18.85 2.12
CA GLY A 71 -29.20 17.47 2.57
C GLY A 71 -27.92 16.70 2.24
N VAL A 72 -27.69 15.58 2.92
CA VAL A 72 -26.68 14.60 2.48
C VAL A 72 -27.24 13.92 1.24
N THR A 73 -26.50 13.94 0.13
CA THR A 73 -26.99 13.35 -1.13
C THR A 73 -27.34 11.88 -0.90
N SER A 74 -28.61 11.52 -1.12
CA SER A 74 -29.11 10.15 -0.96
C SER A 74 -28.63 9.20 -2.05
N SER A 75 -27.50 9.48 -2.70
CA SER A 75 -26.91 8.57 -3.67
C SER A 75 -26.40 7.33 -2.94
N ARG A 76 -27.33 6.38 -2.74
CA ARG A 76 -27.11 4.93 -2.62
C ARG A 76 -26.24 4.35 -3.75
N GLY A 77 -25.80 5.16 -4.71
CA GLY A 77 -24.98 4.79 -5.85
C GLY A 77 -23.64 5.51 -5.83
N LEU A 78 -22.63 4.84 -5.28
CA LEU A 78 -21.30 4.67 -5.90
C LEU A 78 -20.43 3.68 -5.10
N LEU A 79 -20.78 3.36 -3.85
CA LEU A 79 -20.08 2.36 -3.01
C LEU A 79 -21.03 1.56 -2.09
N ALA A 80 -22.04 0.86 -2.62
CA ALA A 80 -22.97 0.07 -1.81
C ALA A 80 -22.87 -1.45 -2.04
N LYS A 81 -22.31 -2.17 -1.05
CA LYS A 81 -22.84 -3.36 -0.33
C LYS A 81 -21.74 -4.36 0.07
N ALA A 82 -21.50 -4.49 1.38
CA ALA A 82 -21.20 -5.75 2.06
C ALA A 82 -21.43 -5.57 3.59
N MET A 83 -21.19 -6.57 4.45
CA MET A 83 -21.48 -6.56 5.91
C MET A 83 -20.26 -6.52 6.86
N GLY A 84 -20.40 -5.69 7.90
CA GLY A 84 -19.65 -5.60 9.18
C GLY A 84 -18.40 -4.72 9.19
N TRP A 85 -18.36 -3.62 10.00
CA TRP A 85 -17.66 -3.33 11.33
C TRP A 85 -18.81 -2.87 12.17
N THR A 86 -18.72 -3.13 13.46
CA THR A 86 -19.61 -2.50 14.41
C THR A 86 -19.09 -1.11 14.81
N ARG A 87 -19.72 -0.06 14.27
CA ARG A 87 -20.45 0.95 15.07
C ARG A 87 -21.47 1.72 14.21
N TRP A 88 -22.57 2.09 14.87
CA TRP A 88 -23.95 2.31 14.37
C TRP A 88 -24.47 1.15 13.50
N SER A 89 -25.33 0.33 14.11
CA SER A 89 -26.25 -0.55 13.41
C SER A 89 -27.12 0.24 12.43
N ASP A 90 -27.72 -0.44 11.44
CA ASP A 90 -28.67 0.19 10.52
C ASP A 90 -29.77 0.96 11.29
N ARG A 91 -30.19 0.41 12.43
CA ARG A 91 -31.12 1.05 13.36
C ARG A 91 -30.57 2.32 14.01
N GLU A 92 -29.33 2.31 14.51
CA GLU A 92 -28.69 3.51 15.07
C GLU A 92 -28.49 4.59 13.99
N MET A 93 -28.17 4.19 12.75
CA MET A 93 -28.11 5.11 11.62
C MET A 93 -29.48 5.73 11.34
N GLU A 94 -30.55 4.92 11.32
CA GLU A 94 -31.93 5.41 11.15
C GLU A 94 -32.36 6.34 12.30
N GLU A 95 -32.01 6.01 13.54
CA GLU A 95 -32.30 6.84 14.72
C GLU A 95 -31.60 8.20 14.63
N ILE A 96 -30.36 8.23 14.13
CA ILE A 96 -29.58 9.47 13.98
C ILE A 96 -30.01 10.25 12.76
N GLU A 97 -30.38 9.59 11.65
CA GLU A 97 -31.02 10.25 10.52
C GLU A 97 -32.35 10.89 10.93
N ALA A 98 -33.13 10.23 11.80
CA ALA A 98 -34.36 10.78 12.35
C ALA A 98 -34.08 11.97 13.30
N GLU A 99 -33.04 11.89 14.14
CA GLU A 99 -32.60 13.01 14.97
C GLU A 99 -32.16 14.21 14.11
N LEU A 100 -31.39 13.95 13.06
CA LEU A 100 -30.91 14.93 12.07
C LEU A 100 -31.95 15.23 10.98
N SER A 101 -33.25 15.06 11.25
CA SER A 101 -34.31 15.41 10.31
C SER A 101 -34.71 16.89 10.38
N ALA A 102 -34.32 17.59 11.45
CA ALA A 102 -34.55 19.03 11.59
C ALA A 102 -33.73 19.84 10.57
N PRO A 103 -34.17 21.05 10.18
CA PRO A 103 -33.35 21.93 9.35
C PRO A 103 -31.99 22.21 10.00
N SER A 104 -30.92 22.20 9.21
CA SER A 104 -29.54 22.38 9.70
C SER A 104 -29.30 23.71 10.43
N THR A 105 -30.18 24.69 10.26
CA THR A 105 -30.18 25.95 11.02
C THR A 105 -30.40 25.76 12.53
N TYR A 106 -30.94 24.61 12.94
CA TYR A 106 -31.16 24.27 14.35
C TYR A 106 -30.07 23.36 14.94
N TYR A 107 -29.07 22.99 14.14
CA TYR A 107 -28.05 22.05 14.58
C TYR A 107 -27.11 22.68 15.60
N THR A 108 -26.89 21.95 16.67
CA THR A 108 -25.81 22.19 17.62
C THR A 108 -24.47 21.67 17.07
N ILE A 109 -23.36 21.98 17.75
CA ILE A 109 -22.06 21.39 17.43
C ILE A 109 -22.13 19.85 17.51
N GLU A 110 -22.87 19.30 18.47
CA GLU A 110 -23.03 17.85 18.62
C GLU A 110 -23.72 17.25 17.40
N ASP A 111 -24.77 17.89 16.89
CA ASP A 111 -25.47 17.45 15.67
C ASP A 111 -24.55 17.46 14.46
N TRP A 112 -23.71 18.49 14.33
CA TRP A 112 -22.67 18.52 13.29
C TRP A 112 -21.65 17.39 13.41
N MET A 113 -21.29 16.98 14.64
CA MET A 113 -20.42 15.83 14.84
C MET A 113 -21.10 14.53 14.42
N LYS A 114 -22.39 14.39 14.68
CA LYS A 114 -23.21 13.26 14.21
C LYS A 114 -23.34 13.24 12.69
N VAL A 115 -23.49 14.40 12.03
CA VAL A 115 -23.48 14.50 10.56
C VAL A 115 -22.18 13.97 9.97
N VAL A 116 -21.02 14.39 10.49
CA VAL A 116 -19.73 13.90 10.00
C VAL A 116 -19.58 12.40 10.21
N ASP A 117 -19.97 11.89 11.39
CA ASP A 117 -19.95 10.46 11.69
C ASP A 117 -20.86 9.70 10.72
N LEU A 118 -22.09 10.17 10.49
CA LEU A 118 -23.06 9.59 9.58
C LEU A 118 -22.50 9.50 8.15
N VAL A 119 -21.90 10.58 7.63
CA VAL A 119 -21.32 10.60 6.28
C VAL A 119 -20.16 9.61 6.17
N ILE A 120 -19.24 9.56 7.14
CA ILE A 120 -18.14 8.59 7.15
C ILE A 120 -18.67 7.16 7.21
N HIS A 121 -19.62 6.87 8.11
CA HIS A 121 -20.22 5.55 8.24
C HIS A 121 -20.96 5.09 6.98
N ARG A 122 -21.59 6.02 6.25
CA ARG A 122 -22.29 5.74 4.98
C ARG A 122 -21.33 5.29 3.88
N HIS A 123 -20.12 5.86 3.83
CA HIS A 123 -19.17 5.65 2.72
C HIS A 123 -18.05 4.66 3.05
N LEU A 124 -17.74 4.44 4.33
CA LEU A 124 -16.68 3.54 4.78
C LEU A 124 -17.11 2.58 5.91
N PRO A 125 -18.23 1.84 5.77
CA PRO A 125 -18.53 0.77 6.71
C PRO A 125 -17.44 -0.32 6.58
N ARG A 126 -17.08 -1.05 7.65
CA ARG A 126 -15.97 -2.06 7.53
C ARG A 126 -16.25 -3.15 6.56
N SER A 127 -17.49 -3.40 6.21
CA SER A 127 -17.73 -4.30 5.10
C SER A 127 -16.98 -3.91 3.85
N VAL A 128 -17.10 -2.64 3.48
CA VAL A 128 -16.40 -2.02 2.36
C VAL A 128 -14.90 -2.04 2.63
N ILE A 129 -14.45 -1.76 3.87
CA ILE A 129 -13.04 -1.84 4.24
C ILE A 129 -12.48 -3.25 4.04
N MET A 130 -13.16 -4.27 4.54
CA MET A 130 -12.73 -5.66 4.53
C MET A 130 -12.84 -6.26 3.14
N GLU A 131 -13.87 -5.92 2.38
CA GLU A 131 -14.00 -6.30 0.99
C GLU A 131 -12.87 -5.69 0.16
N ARG A 132 -12.59 -4.39 0.35
CA ARG A 132 -11.52 -3.72 -0.38
C ARG A 132 -10.15 -4.25 0.02
N ALA A 133 -9.92 -4.44 1.32
CA ALA A 133 -8.69 -5.00 1.85
C ALA A 133 -8.46 -6.44 1.38
N GLU A 134 -9.51 -7.26 1.31
CA GLU A 134 -9.41 -8.61 0.76
C GLU A 134 -9.08 -8.58 -0.74
N MET A 135 -9.74 -7.71 -1.50
CA MET A 135 -9.47 -7.55 -2.92
C MET A 135 -8.02 -7.15 -3.19
N GLU A 136 -7.51 -6.18 -2.42
CA GLU A 136 -6.14 -5.70 -2.51
C GLU A 136 -5.14 -6.81 -2.13
N ALA A 137 -5.39 -7.52 -1.03
CA ALA A 137 -4.54 -8.62 -0.56
C ALA A 137 -4.50 -9.79 -1.55
N VAL A 138 -5.66 -10.26 -2.02
CA VAL A 138 -5.76 -11.40 -2.94
C VAL A 138 -5.10 -11.05 -4.27
N ARG A 139 -5.42 -9.88 -4.85
CA ARG A 139 -4.83 -9.47 -6.13
C ARG A 139 -3.33 -9.25 -6.01
N GLY A 140 -2.88 -8.56 -4.97
CA GLY A 140 -1.47 -8.28 -4.74
C GLY A 140 -0.67 -9.58 -4.64
N VAL A 141 -1.07 -10.49 -3.75
CA VAL A 141 -0.36 -11.76 -3.56
C VAL A 141 -0.34 -12.59 -4.85
N LEU A 142 -1.50 -12.78 -5.51
CA LEU A 142 -1.58 -13.59 -6.74
C LEU A 142 -0.79 -12.99 -7.91
N LEU A 143 -0.72 -11.66 -8.02
CA LEU A 143 0.14 -11.00 -9.01
C LEU A 143 1.62 -11.22 -8.72
N GLY A 144 2.00 -11.25 -7.45
CA GLY A 144 3.35 -11.62 -7.03
C GLY A 144 3.73 -13.01 -7.51
N GLU A 145 2.82 -13.98 -7.33
CA GLU A 145 3.05 -15.36 -7.78
C GLU A 145 3.10 -15.47 -9.31
N LEU A 146 2.18 -14.79 -10.00
CA LEU A 146 2.17 -14.74 -11.46
C LEU A 146 3.48 -14.14 -11.99
N LYS A 147 3.96 -13.05 -11.39
CA LYS A 147 5.25 -12.45 -11.73
C LYS A 147 6.40 -13.43 -11.53
N ALA A 148 6.42 -14.15 -10.41
CA ALA A 148 7.44 -15.19 -10.16
C ALA A 148 7.39 -16.30 -11.23
N SER A 149 6.20 -16.77 -11.59
CA SER A 149 6.01 -17.79 -12.64
C SER A 149 6.44 -17.31 -14.02
N ILE A 150 6.16 -16.05 -14.38
CA ILE A 150 6.61 -15.45 -15.63
C ILE A 150 8.14 -15.39 -15.69
N GLU A 151 8.76 -14.93 -14.61
CA GLU A 151 10.21 -14.78 -14.55
C GLU A 151 10.96 -16.13 -14.48
N ALA A 152 10.32 -17.17 -13.93
CA ALA A 152 10.83 -18.53 -13.94
C ALA A 152 10.77 -19.19 -15.33
N GLY A 153 10.00 -18.59 -16.26
CA GLY A 153 9.77 -19.13 -17.60
C GLY A 153 8.64 -20.16 -17.67
N ASP A 154 7.92 -20.40 -16.57
CA ASP A 154 6.78 -21.33 -16.52
C ASP A 154 5.55 -20.77 -17.26
N THR A 155 5.42 -19.43 -17.27
CA THR A 155 4.34 -18.71 -17.95
C THR A 155 4.94 -17.71 -18.95
N PRO A 156 4.49 -17.67 -20.22
CA PRO A 156 5.00 -16.68 -21.16
C PRO A 156 4.63 -15.27 -20.70
N PRO A 157 5.52 -14.26 -20.85
CA PRO A 157 5.22 -12.90 -20.47
C PRO A 157 4.03 -12.39 -21.30
N PRO A 158 2.96 -11.89 -20.66
CA PRO A 158 1.82 -11.35 -21.39
C PRO A 158 2.24 -10.08 -22.13
N THR A 159 1.71 -9.89 -23.33
CA THR A 159 1.79 -8.59 -24.01
C THR A 159 1.14 -7.51 -23.15
N VAL A 160 1.59 -6.25 -23.26
CA VAL A 160 0.99 -5.11 -22.53
C VAL A 160 -0.55 -5.08 -22.66
N ALA A 161 -1.07 -5.31 -23.86
CA ALA A 161 -2.51 -5.36 -24.12
C ALA A 161 -3.27 -6.48 -23.37
N LYS A 162 -2.58 -7.58 -23.04
CA LYS A 162 -3.14 -8.72 -22.29
C LYS A 162 -2.94 -8.60 -20.79
N MET A 163 -2.03 -7.73 -20.33
CA MET A 163 -1.78 -7.53 -18.90
C MET A 163 -3.03 -7.00 -18.20
N GLY A 164 -3.71 -6.00 -18.76
CA GLY A 164 -4.95 -5.47 -18.19
C GLY A 164 -6.08 -6.51 -18.09
N VAL A 165 -6.21 -7.37 -19.11
CA VAL A 165 -7.17 -8.50 -19.08
C VAL A 165 -6.81 -9.51 -18.01
N LEU A 166 -5.53 -9.82 -17.87
CA LEU A 166 -5.03 -10.76 -16.86
C LEU A 166 -5.26 -10.23 -15.45
N VAL A 167 -4.86 -8.97 -15.18
CA VAL A 167 -5.10 -8.28 -13.90
C VAL A 167 -6.60 -8.21 -13.58
N GLY A 168 -7.44 -7.88 -14.57
CA GLY A 168 -8.90 -7.85 -14.42
C GLY A 168 -9.53 -9.21 -14.16
N GLY A 169 -8.89 -10.30 -14.62
CA GLY A 169 -9.33 -11.68 -14.40
C GLY A 169 -8.89 -12.27 -13.06
N ILE A 170 -8.04 -11.59 -12.29
CA ILE A 170 -7.60 -12.09 -10.98
C ILE A 170 -8.77 -11.99 -9.99
N PRO A 171 -9.06 -13.09 -9.26
CA PRO A 171 -10.10 -13.11 -8.25
C PRO A 171 -9.97 -11.96 -7.26
N ALA A 172 -11.10 -11.36 -6.89
CA ALA A 172 -11.16 -10.29 -5.91
C ALA A 172 -11.32 -10.79 -4.47
N THR A 173 -11.55 -12.08 -4.26
CA THR A 173 -11.75 -12.66 -2.92
C THR A 173 -11.08 -14.02 -2.80
N LEU A 174 -10.78 -14.43 -1.58
CA LEU A 174 -10.23 -15.76 -1.32
C LEU A 174 -11.23 -16.83 -1.75
N GLU A 175 -12.52 -16.60 -1.50
CA GLU A 175 -13.60 -17.49 -1.91
C GLU A 175 -13.68 -17.64 -3.44
N SER A 176 -13.58 -16.52 -4.18
CA SER A 176 -13.60 -16.57 -5.65
C SER A 176 -12.35 -17.27 -6.19
N ALA A 177 -11.17 -17.04 -5.62
CA ALA A 177 -9.94 -17.76 -5.96
C ALA A 177 -10.06 -19.27 -5.72
N GLN A 178 -10.75 -19.66 -4.64
CA GLN A 178 -11.06 -21.06 -4.34
C GLN A 178 -12.14 -21.65 -5.27
N LYS A 179 -13.08 -20.86 -5.78
CA LYS A 179 -14.09 -21.28 -6.78
C LYS A 179 -13.48 -21.59 -8.14
N VAL A 180 -12.52 -20.80 -8.57
CA VAL A 180 -11.86 -21.00 -9.87
C VAL A 180 -10.65 -21.95 -9.80
N GLY A 181 -10.39 -22.57 -8.64
CA GLY A 181 -9.34 -23.57 -8.47
C GLY A 181 -7.91 -23.02 -8.41
N ILE A 182 -7.73 -21.69 -8.34
CA ILE A 182 -6.40 -21.07 -8.16
C ILE A 182 -5.86 -21.38 -6.76
N ILE A 183 -6.74 -21.45 -5.76
CA ILE A 183 -6.41 -21.85 -4.39
C ILE A 183 -7.16 -23.13 -4.06
N ALA A 184 -6.43 -24.19 -3.70
CA ALA A 184 -7.03 -25.48 -3.39
C ALA A 184 -7.92 -25.41 -2.13
N ARG A 185 -9.10 -26.04 -2.19
CA ARG A 185 -10.00 -26.23 -1.03
C ARG A 185 -9.80 -27.53 -0.27
N GLY A 186 -9.08 -28.48 -0.88
CA GLY A 186 -8.92 -29.86 -0.40
C GLY A 186 -7.68 -30.03 0.48
N ARG A 187 -6.88 -31.07 0.22
CA ARG A 187 -5.62 -31.30 0.94
C ARG A 187 -4.67 -30.12 0.72
N ILE A 188 -4.64 -29.21 1.70
CA ILE A 188 -3.80 -28.02 1.69
C ILE A 188 -2.37 -28.46 1.98
N ASP A 189 -1.47 -28.35 1.00
CA ASP A 189 -0.04 -28.53 1.23
C ASP A 189 0.56 -27.32 1.99
N ALA A 190 1.84 -27.41 2.35
CA ALA A 190 2.49 -26.34 3.11
C ALA A 190 2.54 -25.01 2.33
N MET A 191 2.69 -25.08 1.00
CA MET A 191 2.75 -23.91 0.12
C MET A 191 1.41 -23.19 0.06
N THR A 192 0.32 -23.94 -0.11
CA THR A 192 -1.06 -23.40 -0.11
C THR A 192 -1.41 -22.81 1.26
N ARG A 193 -0.96 -23.42 2.36
CA ARG A 193 -1.09 -22.82 3.70
C ARG A 193 -0.34 -21.49 3.81
N GLY A 194 0.90 -21.44 3.31
CA GLY A 194 1.70 -20.22 3.27
C GLY A 194 1.02 -19.09 2.49
N ARG A 195 0.49 -19.41 1.31
CA ARG A 195 -0.29 -18.47 0.48
C ARG A 195 -1.52 -17.92 1.21
N ILE A 196 -2.33 -18.80 1.79
CA ILE A 196 -3.53 -18.38 2.53
C ILE A 196 -3.14 -17.48 3.71
N ALA A 197 -2.10 -17.84 4.46
CA ALA A 197 -1.61 -17.02 5.56
C ALA A 197 -1.12 -15.65 5.10
N ALA A 198 -0.40 -15.57 3.97
CA ALA A 198 0.05 -14.31 3.38
C ALA A 198 -1.14 -13.41 2.99
N ILE A 199 -2.17 -13.97 2.35
CA ILE A 199 -3.39 -13.24 1.98
C ILE A 199 -4.12 -12.73 3.23
N LEU A 200 -4.30 -13.58 4.25
CA LEU A 200 -5.02 -13.18 5.48
C LEU A 200 -4.28 -12.07 6.23
N PHE A 201 -2.96 -12.18 6.36
CA PHE A 201 -2.14 -11.14 6.97
C PHE A 201 -2.17 -9.83 6.16
N ALA A 202 -2.08 -9.94 4.83
CA ALA A 202 -2.18 -8.79 3.93
C ALA A 202 -3.53 -8.09 4.06
N LYS A 203 -4.62 -8.85 4.13
CA LYS A 203 -5.99 -8.34 4.30
C LYS A 203 -6.14 -7.55 5.60
N GLU A 204 -5.72 -8.10 6.74
CA GLU A 204 -5.86 -7.38 8.01
C GLU A 204 -5.04 -6.08 8.05
N ARG A 205 -3.85 -6.08 7.44
CA ARG A 205 -3.03 -4.87 7.33
C ARG A 205 -3.64 -3.81 6.42
N ALA A 206 -4.13 -4.20 5.25
CA ALA A 206 -4.78 -3.28 4.33
C ALA A 206 -6.05 -2.68 4.99
N ALA A 207 -6.81 -3.49 5.72
CA ALA A 207 -7.97 -3.03 6.48
C ALA A 207 -7.58 -2.00 7.55
N GLU A 208 -6.47 -2.23 8.27
CA GLU A 208 -5.95 -1.29 9.26
C GLU A 208 -5.52 0.04 8.62
N SER A 209 -4.84 0.02 7.47
CA SER A 209 -4.46 1.27 6.77
C SER A 209 -5.68 2.06 6.27
N ILE A 210 -6.71 1.37 5.75
CA ILE A 210 -7.97 2.01 5.38
C ILE A 210 -8.66 2.61 6.61
N ARG A 211 -8.67 1.88 7.73
CA ARG A 211 -9.23 2.35 9.02
C ARG A 211 -8.59 3.64 9.48
N GLU A 212 -7.27 3.63 9.54
CA GLU A 212 -6.48 4.75 10.03
C GLU A 212 -6.73 5.99 9.17
N LEU A 213 -6.76 5.84 7.85
CA LEU A 213 -7.10 6.96 6.96
C LEU A 213 -8.53 7.45 7.19
N GLY A 214 -9.49 6.54 7.34
CA GLY A 214 -10.89 6.88 7.63
C GLY A 214 -11.03 7.70 8.92
N GLU A 215 -10.37 7.29 10.00
CA GLU A 215 -10.36 8.04 11.27
C GLU A 215 -9.64 9.39 11.14
N ASN A 216 -8.55 9.45 10.38
CA ASN A 216 -7.83 10.71 10.13
C ASN A 216 -8.68 11.70 9.32
N ALA A 217 -9.41 11.21 8.31
CA ALA A 217 -10.35 12.01 7.53
C ALA A 217 -11.50 12.50 8.42
N ARG A 218 -12.12 11.58 9.18
CA ARG A 218 -13.18 11.89 10.14
C ARG A 218 -12.77 12.97 11.14
N SER A 219 -11.63 12.79 11.79
CA SER A 219 -11.09 13.74 12.78
C SER A 219 -10.82 15.11 12.16
N ALA A 220 -10.18 15.15 10.98
CA ALA A 220 -9.89 16.39 10.29
C ALA A 220 -11.16 17.14 9.88
N VAL A 221 -12.15 16.44 9.32
CA VAL A 221 -13.44 17.03 8.93
C VAL A 221 -14.15 17.60 10.16
N LYS A 222 -14.20 16.87 11.28
CA LYS A 222 -14.80 17.36 12.52
C LYS A 222 -14.14 18.66 13.00
N GLN A 223 -12.81 18.72 13.01
CA GLN A 223 -12.08 19.91 13.42
C GLN A 223 -12.41 21.12 12.53
N MET A 224 -12.44 20.96 11.21
CA MET A 224 -12.79 22.02 10.27
C MET A 224 -14.24 22.50 10.47
N VAL A 225 -15.18 21.57 10.70
CA VAL A 225 -16.59 21.92 10.94
C VAL A 225 -16.74 22.66 12.27
N ILE A 226 -16.08 22.21 13.35
CA ILE A 226 -16.10 22.93 14.65
C ILE A 226 -15.56 24.35 14.47
N ALA A 227 -14.38 24.50 13.87
CA ALA A 227 -13.75 25.81 13.67
C ALA A 227 -14.66 26.75 12.85
N HIS A 228 -15.31 26.23 11.81
CA HIS A 228 -16.27 26.98 11.01
C HIS A 228 -17.50 27.41 11.82
N GLN A 229 -18.12 26.50 12.57
CA GLN A 229 -19.31 26.81 13.38
C GLN A 229 -18.99 27.79 14.51
N GLU A 230 -17.82 27.69 15.12
CA GLU A 230 -17.34 28.66 16.13
C GLU A 230 -17.14 30.05 15.53
N ALA A 231 -16.52 30.15 14.34
CA ALA A 231 -16.32 31.42 13.66
C ALA A 231 -17.66 32.05 13.23
N ALA A 232 -18.55 31.25 12.64
CA ALA A 232 -19.89 31.68 12.25
C ALA A 232 -20.73 32.13 13.46
N GLY A 233 -20.70 31.37 14.56
CA GLY A 233 -21.42 31.71 15.80
C GLY A 233 -20.94 33.00 16.47
N ARG A 234 -19.69 33.42 16.23
CA ARG A 234 -19.16 34.72 16.66
C ARG A 234 -19.46 35.87 15.69
N GLY A 235 -20.14 35.59 14.57
CA GLY A 235 -20.46 36.57 13.54
C GLY A 235 -19.26 36.99 12.68
N ASP A 236 -18.25 36.13 12.53
CA ASP A 236 -17.12 36.40 11.64
C ASP A 236 -17.59 36.42 10.16
N PRO A 237 -17.51 37.56 9.45
CA PRO A 237 -17.94 37.65 8.05
C PRO A 237 -17.09 36.79 7.10
N ALA A 238 -15.89 36.36 7.52
CA ALA A 238 -15.05 35.45 6.75
C ALA A 238 -15.46 33.97 6.87
N ALA A 239 -16.31 33.62 7.85
CA ALA A 239 -16.83 32.26 8.08
C ALA A 239 -17.89 31.85 7.04
N THR A 240 -17.53 31.95 5.76
CA THR A 240 -18.40 31.58 4.64
C THR A 240 -18.26 30.09 4.33
N ILE A 241 -19.29 29.51 3.70
CA ILE A 241 -19.23 28.14 3.18
C ILE A 241 -18.10 27.97 2.17
N TRP A 242 -17.82 29.02 1.39
CA TRP A 242 -16.72 29.00 0.43
C TRP A 242 -15.35 28.86 1.12
N ALA A 243 -15.13 29.57 2.23
CA ALA A 243 -13.89 29.44 3.01
C ALA A 243 -13.72 28.04 3.58
N LEU A 244 -14.78 27.45 4.15
CA LEU A 244 -14.78 26.06 4.60
C LEU A 244 -14.48 25.09 3.46
N GLN A 245 -15.11 25.27 2.31
CA GLN A 245 -14.89 24.44 1.14
C GLN A 245 -13.43 24.51 0.65
N SER A 246 -12.83 25.70 0.66
CA SER A 246 -11.42 25.90 0.29
C SER A 246 -10.49 25.16 1.27
N GLU A 247 -10.69 25.32 2.57
CA GLU A 247 -9.89 24.63 3.59
C GLU A 247 -10.04 23.10 3.50
N MET A 248 -11.26 22.63 3.27
CA MET A 248 -11.55 21.22 3.01
C MET A 248 -10.83 20.70 1.76
N GLN A 249 -10.75 21.48 0.68
CA GLN A 249 -10.00 21.09 -0.53
C GLN A 249 -8.49 20.96 -0.26
N ASP A 250 -7.91 21.88 0.51
CA ASP A 250 -6.50 21.80 0.89
C ASP A 250 -6.24 20.56 1.76
N ARG A 251 -7.14 20.25 2.69
CA ARG A 251 -7.03 19.05 3.53
C ARG A 251 -7.22 17.76 2.71
N LEU A 252 -8.14 17.76 1.75
CA LEU A 252 -8.35 16.66 0.83
C LEU A 252 -7.08 16.35 0.03
N ALA A 253 -6.34 17.36 -0.41
CA ALA A 253 -5.06 17.16 -1.10
C ALA A 253 -4.05 16.39 -0.23
N ILE A 254 -3.97 16.70 1.07
CA ILE A 254 -3.10 15.99 2.02
C ILE A 254 -3.56 14.54 2.19
N LEU A 255 -4.86 14.32 2.40
CA LEU A 255 -5.41 12.97 2.57
C LEU A 255 -5.27 12.11 1.32
N ASN A 256 -5.44 12.69 0.12
CA ASN A 256 -5.20 12.02 -1.15
C ASN A 256 -3.74 11.59 -1.30
N ARG A 257 -2.79 12.42 -0.84
CA ARG A 257 -1.36 12.08 -0.84
C ARG A 257 -1.07 10.94 0.13
N ASP A 258 -1.66 10.97 1.33
CA ASP A 258 -1.49 9.89 2.31
C ASP A 258 -2.14 8.59 1.83
N TRP A 259 -3.29 8.68 1.17
CA TRP A 259 -3.91 7.53 0.51
C TRP A 259 -3.02 6.93 -0.57
N ARG A 260 -2.42 7.77 -1.43
CA ARG A 260 -1.46 7.29 -2.43
C ARG A 260 -0.29 6.56 -1.80
N ARG A 261 0.22 7.04 -0.66
CA ARG A 261 1.31 6.38 0.09
C ARG A 261 0.86 5.01 0.58
N VAL A 262 -0.34 4.90 1.15
CA VAL A 262 -0.94 3.61 1.56
C VAL A 262 -1.04 2.68 0.36
N ALA A 263 -1.57 3.16 -0.77
CA ALA A 263 -1.78 2.34 -1.96
C ALA A 263 -0.48 1.76 -2.51
N VAL A 264 0.56 2.60 -2.66
CA VAL A 264 1.89 2.15 -3.10
C VAL A 264 2.49 1.15 -2.10
N THR A 265 2.37 1.43 -0.81
CA THR A 265 3.02 0.65 0.25
C THR A 265 2.39 -0.72 0.41
N GLU A 266 1.07 -0.79 0.57
CA GLU A 266 0.38 -2.05 0.85
C GLU A 266 0.36 -2.96 -0.38
N THR A 267 0.06 -2.42 -1.56
CA THR A 267 0.07 -3.21 -2.80
C THR A 267 1.48 -3.62 -3.18
N GLY A 268 2.46 -2.71 -3.06
CA GLY A 268 3.86 -3.04 -3.29
C GLY A 268 4.38 -4.11 -2.34
N ARG A 269 3.96 -4.07 -1.06
CA ARG A 269 4.28 -5.11 -0.08
C ARG A 269 3.65 -6.44 -0.48
N ASN A 270 2.35 -6.47 -0.77
CA ASN A 270 1.61 -7.70 -1.06
C ASN A 270 2.13 -8.42 -2.30
N ILE A 271 2.43 -7.69 -3.38
CA ILE A 271 3.01 -8.26 -4.60
C ILE A 271 4.39 -8.83 -4.32
N ASN A 272 5.25 -8.10 -3.62
CA ASN A 272 6.59 -8.57 -3.32
C ASN A 272 6.60 -9.77 -2.34
N GLU A 273 5.74 -9.77 -1.32
CA GLU A 273 5.59 -10.90 -0.40
C GLU A 273 5.05 -12.13 -1.13
N GLY A 274 4.04 -11.97 -2.00
CA GLY A 274 3.52 -13.06 -2.83
C GLY A 274 4.57 -13.64 -3.78
N PHE A 275 5.40 -12.77 -4.37
CA PHE A 275 6.54 -13.18 -5.18
C PHE A 275 7.52 -14.03 -4.36
N ILE A 276 8.02 -13.52 -3.23
CA ILE A 276 8.98 -14.24 -2.38
C ILE A 276 8.40 -15.54 -1.82
N SER A 277 7.12 -15.56 -1.43
CA SER A 277 6.49 -16.76 -0.87
C SER A 277 6.31 -17.90 -1.88
N THR A 278 6.37 -17.59 -3.17
CA THR A 278 6.24 -18.58 -4.26
C THR A 278 7.57 -19.30 -4.53
N LEU A 279 8.70 -18.70 -4.13
CA LEU A 279 10.02 -19.19 -4.47
C LEU A 279 10.51 -20.25 -3.47
N GLN A 280 11.20 -21.26 -4.00
CA GLN A 280 11.82 -22.29 -3.17
C GLN A 280 13.05 -21.72 -2.44
N PRO A 281 13.33 -22.18 -1.20
CA PRO A 281 14.60 -21.87 -0.55
C PRO A 281 15.81 -22.21 -1.43
N GLY A 282 16.83 -21.35 -1.40
CA GLY A 282 18.01 -21.43 -2.28
C GLY A 282 17.89 -20.59 -3.57
N THR A 283 16.68 -20.20 -3.97
CA THR A 283 16.45 -19.35 -5.15
C THR A 283 17.18 -18.01 -5.00
N LYS A 284 17.82 -17.55 -6.08
CA LYS A 284 18.49 -16.25 -6.12
C LYS A 284 17.55 -15.19 -6.69
N VAL A 285 17.36 -14.14 -5.92
CA VAL A 285 16.55 -12.98 -6.31
C VAL A 285 17.40 -11.72 -6.25
N LYS A 286 17.06 -10.75 -7.09
CA LYS A 286 17.71 -9.44 -7.13
C LYS A 286 16.70 -8.38 -6.74
N ARG A 287 17.14 -7.42 -5.93
CA ARG A 287 16.32 -6.26 -5.57
C ARG A 287 16.45 -5.17 -6.63
N ILE A 288 15.35 -4.64 -7.13
CA ILE A 288 15.31 -3.54 -8.08
C ILE A 288 14.71 -2.31 -7.39
N GLU A 289 15.47 -1.23 -7.34
CA GLU A 289 15.09 0.04 -6.71
C GLU A 289 15.34 1.18 -7.72
N ALA A 290 14.83 1.02 -8.94
CA ALA A 290 15.08 1.91 -10.08
C ALA A 290 13.86 2.82 -10.36
N TYR A 291 13.54 3.71 -9.42
CA TYR A 291 12.43 4.65 -9.56
C TYR A 291 12.83 6.08 -9.18
N ILE A 292 12.07 7.04 -9.70
CA ILE A 292 12.28 8.47 -9.43
C ILE A 292 12.12 8.73 -7.93
N GLY A 293 13.09 9.43 -7.34
CA GLY A 293 13.07 9.79 -5.92
C GLY A 293 13.45 8.64 -4.98
N VAL A 294 14.07 7.56 -5.47
CA VAL A 294 14.61 6.49 -4.61
C VAL A 294 15.51 7.06 -3.53
N CYS A 295 15.28 6.65 -2.28
CA CYS A 295 16.07 7.12 -1.15
C CYS A 295 17.46 6.45 -1.11
N PRO A 296 18.43 7.01 -0.36
CA PRO A 296 19.77 6.43 -0.27
C PRO A 296 19.81 4.97 0.21
N PHE A 297 18.95 4.60 1.16
CA PHE A 297 18.86 3.22 1.66
C PHE A 297 18.39 2.27 0.56
N CYS A 298 17.27 2.56 -0.10
CA CYS A 298 16.75 1.74 -1.20
C CYS A 298 17.74 1.69 -2.37
N GLN A 299 18.38 2.82 -2.70
CA GLN A 299 19.42 2.85 -3.73
C GLN A 299 20.58 1.90 -3.41
N SER A 300 20.97 1.78 -2.13
CA SER A 300 22.01 0.82 -1.69
C SER A 300 21.61 -0.64 -1.86
N LEU A 301 20.31 -0.92 -1.97
CA LEU A 301 19.78 -2.25 -2.24
C LEU A 301 19.69 -2.58 -3.73
N ASN A 302 19.72 -1.58 -4.59
CA ASN A 302 19.52 -1.77 -6.02
C ASN A 302 20.57 -2.74 -6.61
N ASN A 303 20.09 -3.73 -7.36
CA ASN A 303 20.86 -4.82 -7.94
C ASN A 303 21.56 -5.77 -6.95
N ARG A 304 21.37 -5.65 -5.63
CA ARG A 304 21.88 -6.65 -4.68
C ARG A 304 21.13 -7.97 -4.85
N VAL A 305 21.88 -9.07 -4.79
CA VAL A 305 21.36 -10.44 -4.91
C VAL A 305 21.22 -11.05 -3.52
N PHE A 306 20.08 -11.71 -3.30
CA PHE A 306 19.71 -12.36 -2.05
C PHE A 306 19.36 -13.81 -2.30
N THR A 307 19.48 -14.62 -1.25
CA THR A 307 19.02 -16.02 -1.25
C THR A 307 17.67 -16.09 -0.56
N VAL A 308 16.68 -16.67 -1.22
CA VAL A 308 15.41 -17.01 -0.57
C VAL A 308 15.66 -18.11 0.44
N VAL A 309 15.15 -17.94 1.66
CA VAL A 309 15.27 -18.93 2.75
C VAL A 309 13.92 -19.21 3.39
N SER A 310 13.81 -20.33 4.11
CA SER A 310 12.58 -20.66 4.82
C SER A 310 12.35 -19.66 5.97
N PRO A 311 11.10 -19.18 6.19
CA PRO A 311 10.76 -18.42 7.40
C PRO A 311 11.05 -19.18 8.71
N SER A 312 11.11 -20.51 8.68
CA SER A 312 11.43 -21.35 9.84
C SER A 312 12.93 -21.61 10.03
N GLU A 313 13.80 -21.07 9.17
CA GLU A 313 15.23 -21.31 9.28
C GLU A 313 15.80 -20.68 10.58
N PRO A 314 16.54 -21.44 11.40
CA PRO A 314 16.93 -20.98 12.75
C PRO A 314 18.02 -19.90 12.75
N ARG A 315 18.84 -19.82 11.70
CA ARG A 315 19.89 -18.81 11.56
C ARG A 315 19.72 -18.09 10.22
N LYS A 316 19.12 -16.90 10.27
CA LYS A 316 18.91 -16.07 9.08
C LYS A 316 19.89 -14.91 9.07
N ASP A 317 20.41 -14.59 7.89
CA ASP A 317 21.22 -13.41 7.64
C ASP A 317 20.38 -12.35 6.91
N GLY A 318 20.07 -11.27 7.62
CA GLY A 318 19.30 -10.16 7.07
C GLY A 318 19.94 -9.40 5.91
N GLU A 319 21.27 -9.49 5.75
CA GLU A 319 22.01 -8.77 4.71
C GLU A 319 22.07 -9.52 3.38
N THR A 320 21.96 -10.86 3.41
CA THR A 320 22.16 -11.71 2.22
C THR A 320 21.00 -12.66 1.94
N GLN A 321 20.03 -12.77 2.86
CA GLN A 321 18.87 -13.64 2.74
C GLN A 321 17.56 -12.87 2.83
N VAL A 322 16.51 -13.43 2.22
CA VAL A 322 15.14 -12.90 2.27
C VAL A 322 14.16 -14.06 2.46
N TRP A 323 13.08 -13.83 3.20
CA TRP A 323 12.04 -14.82 3.47
C TRP A 323 10.68 -14.14 3.58
N ALA A 324 9.61 -14.86 3.31
CA ALA A 324 8.24 -14.34 3.46
C ALA A 324 8.00 -13.83 4.89
N GLY A 325 7.47 -12.61 5.00
CA GLY A 325 7.23 -11.93 6.26
C GLY A 325 8.45 -11.22 6.86
N LYS A 326 9.59 -11.13 6.15
CA LYS A 326 10.73 -10.31 6.59
C LYS A 326 10.38 -8.83 6.51
N THR A 327 10.36 -8.14 7.65
CA THR A 327 9.99 -6.71 7.74
C THR A 327 11.01 -5.89 8.52
N ASN A 328 10.91 -4.56 8.40
CA ASN A 328 11.67 -3.59 9.19
C ASN A 328 10.92 -3.07 10.44
N VAL A 329 9.79 -3.68 10.81
CA VAL A 329 9.10 -3.39 12.08
C VAL A 329 10.02 -3.77 13.24
N GLY A 330 10.22 -2.83 14.17
CA GLY A 330 11.14 -2.98 15.30
C GLY A 330 12.62 -2.78 14.96
N ARG A 331 12.94 -2.34 13.73
CA ARG A 331 14.30 -2.03 13.28
C ARG A 331 14.49 -0.52 13.08
N TYR A 332 15.74 -0.08 13.13
CA TYR A 332 16.12 1.33 13.09
C TYR A 332 16.75 1.73 11.76
N ALA A 333 16.39 2.93 11.28
CA ALA A 333 17.06 3.58 10.15
C ALA A 333 18.31 4.34 10.60
N ALA A 334 18.28 4.89 11.82
CA ALA A 334 19.39 5.67 12.37
C ALA A 334 20.59 4.75 12.70
N PRO A 335 21.79 5.01 12.14
CA PRO A 335 22.97 4.16 12.34
C PRO A 335 23.57 4.27 13.73
N ASN A 336 23.21 5.31 14.49
CA ASN A 336 23.73 5.58 15.83
C ASN A 336 22.59 5.71 16.84
N GLN A 337 22.89 5.42 18.10
CA GLN A 337 22.02 5.64 19.25
C GLN A 337 22.77 6.32 20.39
N ARG A 338 22.05 7.00 21.29
CA ARG A 338 22.67 7.60 22.47
C ARG A 338 22.63 6.61 23.63
N VAL A 339 23.79 6.27 24.19
CA VAL A 339 23.95 5.42 25.37
C VAL A 339 25.04 6.02 26.25
N GLY A 340 24.75 6.20 27.54
CA GLY A 340 25.66 6.85 28.48
C GLY A 340 26.03 8.29 28.07
N GLY A 341 25.10 8.99 27.42
CA GLY A 341 25.34 10.35 26.90
C GLY A 341 26.21 10.43 25.63
N GLN A 342 26.68 9.31 25.08
CA GLN A 342 27.49 9.26 23.87
C GLN A 342 26.71 8.66 22.69
N LEU A 343 26.99 9.13 21.47
CA LEU A 343 26.48 8.50 20.25
C LEU A 343 27.37 7.32 19.89
N ILE A 344 26.80 6.12 19.92
CA ILE A 344 27.47 4.88 19.55
C ILE A 344 26.78 4.23 18.33
N PRO A 345 27.52 3.51 17.47
CA PRO A 345 26.91 2.76 16.38
C PRO A 345 25.93 1.69 16.88
N ARG A 346 24.81 1.51 16.16
CA ARG A 346 23.92 0.36 16.34
C ARG A 346 24.52 -0.90 15.72
N SER A 347 24.16 -2.05 16.27
CA SER A 347 24.52 -3.34 15.68
C SER A 347 23.76 -3.57 14.37
N LYS A 348 24.32 -4.39 13.47
CA LYS A 348 23.67 -4.72 12.20
C LYS A 348 22.30 -5.39 12.37
N ASP A 349 22.10 -6.08 13.49
CA ASP A 349 20.85 -6.76 13.80
C ASP A 349 19.74 -5.81 14.27
N GLU A 350 20.08 -4.60 14.71
CA GLU A 350 19.13 -3.53 15.01
C GLU A 350 18.73 -2.73 13.77
N MET A 351 19.59 -2.72 12.75
CA MET A 351 19.42 -1.90 11.56
C MET A 351 18.37 -2.49 10.59
N TRP A 352 17.84 -1.63 9.73
CA TRP A 352 17.03 -2.04 8.60
C TRP A 352 17.75 -3.04 7.71
N TRP A 353 16.99 -4.03 7.26
CA TRP A 353 17.40 -5.00 6.26
C TRP A 353 16.59 -4.83 4.99
N ALA A 354 16.97 -5.53 3.92
CA ALA A 354 16.10 -5.69 2.76
C ALA A 354 14.85 -6.50 3.16
N ALA A 355 13.72 -5.81 3.36
CA ALA A 355 12.43 -6.41 3.64
C ALA A 355 11.92 -7.24 2.46
N ALA A 356 11.12 -8.26 2.73
CA ALA A 356 10.46 -9.06 1.70
C ALA A 356 9.41 -8.25 0.93
N GLY A 357 8.68 -7.36 1.60
CA GLY A 357 7.82 -6.36 0.96
C GLY A 357 8.58 -5.13 0.42
N VAL A 358 8.02 -3.94 0.70
CA VAL A 358 8.69 -2.65 0.49
C VAL A 358 9.48 -2.22 1.73
N GLN A 359 10.51 -1.38 1.57
CA GLN A 359 11.44 -1.06 2.67
C GLN A 359 10.84 -0.12 3.72
N HIS A 360 10.04 0.84 3.28
CA HIS A 360 9.35 1.84 4.10
C HIS A 360 8.19 2.45 3.30
N PRO A 361 7.34 3.31 3.91
CA PRO A 361 6.24 3.92 3.19
C PRO A 361 6.69 4.59 1.89
N HIS A 362 5.85 4.45 0.86
CA HIS A 362 6.05 4.99 -0.49
C HIS A 362 7.17 4.35 -1.33
N CYS A 363 7.95 3.41 -0.79
CA CYS A 363 8.90 2.65 -1.60
C CYS A 363 8.24 1.85 -2.71
N ARG A 364 8.97 1.71 -3.82
CA ARG A 364 8.50 1.05 -5.04
C ARG A 364 9.41 -0.09 -5.48
N GLY A 365 10.35 -0.49 -4.63
CA GLY A 365 11.26 -1.55 -4.95
C GLY A 365 10.53 -2.87 -5.21
N ALA A 366 11.04 -3.62 -6.16
CA ALA A 366 10.50 -4.91 -6.56
C ALA A 366 11.58 -6.00 -6.47
N TRP A 367 11.14 -7.23 -6.23
CA TRP A 367 11.98 -8.41 -6.44
C TRP A 367 11.87 -8.91 -7.87
N VAL A 368 13.01 -9.38 -8.40
CA VAL A 368 13.07 -10.13 -9.64
C VAL A 368 13.92 -11.37 -9.45
N LEU A 369 13.64 -12.44 -10.19
CA LEU A 369 14.52 -13.60 -10.24
C LEU A 369 15.84 -13.18 -10.88
N VAL A 370 16.93 -13.71 -10.33
CA VAL A 370 18.19 -13.76 -11.07
C VAL A 370 18.07 -14.97 -12.00
N PRO A 371 17.97 -14.79 -13.32
CA PRO A 371 17.99 -15.93 -14.22
C PRO A 371 19.28 -16.69 -13.96
N GLY A 372 19.17 -17.97 -13.60
CA GLY A 372 20.33 -18.84 -13.69
C GLY A 372 20.73 -18.94 -15.16
N THR A 373 22.02 -19.05 -15.46
CA THR A 373 22.37 -20.03 -16.49
C THR A 373 21.72 -21.33 -16.02
N PRO A 374 20.78 -21.94 -16.76
CA PRO A 374 20.12 -23.14 -16.27
C PRO A 374 21.21 -24.14 -15.89
N VAL A 375 21.11 -24.74 -14.71
CA VAL A 375 22.05 -25.80 -14.32
C VAL A 375 21.86 -26.93 -15.34
N GLY A 376 22.82 -27.05 -16.27
CA GLY A 376 22.75 -27.98 -17.40
C GLY A 376 22.30 -27.40 -18.75
N ALA A 377 22.09 -26.09 -18.89
CA ALA A 377 21.90 -25.51 -20.23
C ALA A 377 23.20 -25.58 -21.01
N ASP A 378 23.13 -26.27 -22.14
CA ASP A 378 24.19 -26.33 -23.13
C ASP A 378 24.58 -24.90 -23.58
N PRO A 379 25.83 -24.48 -23.34
CA PRO A 379 26.32 -23.17 -23.77
C PRO A 379 26.16 -22.93 -25.28
N GLU A 380 26.16 -23.98 -26.11
CA GLU A 380 25.92 -23.89 -27.54
C GLU A 380 24.48 -23.55 -27.88
N PHE A 381 23.50 -24.17 -27.21
CA PHE A 381 22.09 -23.91 -27.44
C PHE A 381 21.69 -22.48 -27.01
N VAL A 382 22.23 -22.00 -25.88
CA VAL A 382 21.98 -20.63 -25.40
C VAL A 382 22.54 -19.58 -26.36
N ARG A 383 23.69 -19.85 -26.98
CA ARG A 383 24.30 -18.99 -28.02
C ARG A 383 23.49 -19.01 -29.32
N TRP A 384 23.08 -20.19 -29.79
CA TRP A 384 22.20 -20.37 -30.94
C TRP A 384 20.87 -19.63 -30.79
N ALA A 385 20.24 -19.69 -29.61
CA ALA A 385 18.97 -19.01 -29.34
C ALA A 385 19.12 -17.48 -29.34
N LYS A 386 20.24 -16.96 -28.81
CA LYS A 386 20.56 -15.52 -28.85
C LYS A 386 20.75 -15.00 -30.27
N GLU A 387 21.42 -15.77 -31.13
CA GLU A 387 21.65 -15.41 -32.54
C GLU A 387 20.34 -15.39 -33.36
N ARG A 388 19.39 -16.29 -33.07
CA ARG A 388 18.10 -16.34 -33.76
C ARG A 388 17.09 -15.30 -33.28
N LEU A 389 17.13 -14.92 -32.01
CA LEU A 389 16.21 -13.94 -31.42
C LEU A 389 16.67 -12.48 -31.59
N SER A 390 17.92 -12.25 -31.98
CA SER A 390 18.47 -10.91 -32.25
C SER A 390 18.27 -10.42 -33.69
N GLY A 391 17.69 -11.24 -34.58
CA GLY A 391 17.04 -10.79 -35.81
C GLY A 391 17.92 -9.96 -36.76
N GLY A 392 18.94 -10.58 -37.36
CA GLY A 392 19.63 -10.08 -38.54
C GLY A 392 19.96 -11.22 -39.50
N GLY A 393 19.09 -11.49 -40.47
CA GLY A 393 19.28 -12.54 -41.47
C GLY A 393 20.46 -12.26 -42.42
N GLY A 394 21.15 -13.31 -42.85
CA GLY A 394 22.27 -13.21 -43.80
C GLY A 394 22.87 -14.55 -44.22
N VAL A 395 22.06 -15.35 -44.93
CA VAL A 395 22.40 -16.29 -46.02
C VAL A 395 23.55 -17.29 -45.80
N ALA A 396 23.16 -18.57 -45.68
CA ALA A 396 24.00 -19.69 -46.08
C ALA A 396 24.12 -19.72 -47.61
N THR A 397 25.36 -19.65 -48.13
CA THR A 397 25.68 -20.12 -49.48
C THR A 397 26.41 -21.45 -49.37
N HIS A 398 25.69 -22.54 -49.63
CA HIS A 398 26.27 -23.74 -50.22
C HIS A 398 25.96 -23.73 -51.70
N GLY A 399 26.99 -23.91 -52.53
CA GLY A 399 26.91 -24.13 -53.97
C GLY A 399 28.28 -24.52 -54.48
N ASP A 400 28.44 -25.84 -54.64
CA ASP A 400 29.40 -26.63 -55.44
C ASP A 400 30.89 -26.25 -55.52
#